data_AF-A0A0B5DDS1-F1
#
_entry.id   AF-A0A0B5DDS1-F1
#
_cell.length_a   1.000
_cell.length_b   1.000
_cell.length_c   1.000
_cell.angle_alpha   90.00
_cell.angle_beta   90.00
_cell.angle_gamma   90.00
#
_symmetry.space_group_name_H-M   'P 1'
#
loop_
_entity.id
_entity.type
_entity.pdbx_description
1 polymer ?
#
loop_
_entity_poly.entity_id
_entity_poly.type
_entity_poly.pdbx_seq_one_letter_code
_entity_poly.pdbx_strand_id
1 'polypeptide(L)'
;MRELAPPVWRGLPRWALGAACGLGPVLVGLARLIPGGLDGALALVLMRCAALVPALGLACVLDDPARHSTATVPTRRSVRSALRMAQAVPLAALSWTAALLLVPGDIRPPAGDLALEAAALTALALAGAAAAVRFTEAPQPGPGVAVLLLMGTALALLLPERWCLFARLGSTQWAEAHQRWAVLLLLTVPVVALLLPEPIRRMRLPDVAHR
;
A
#
# COMPACT_ATOMS: atom_id res chain seq x y z
N MET A 1 19.02 -13.53 -7.78
CA MET A 1 18.07 -12.69 -6.99
C MET A 1 18.59 -12.32 -5.60
N ARG A 2 19.14 -13.27 -4.81
CA ARG A 2 19.68 -12.99 -3.47
C ARG A 2 20.75 -11.89 -3.42
N GLU A 3 21.64 -11.82 -4.40
CA GLU A 3 22.69 -10.79 -4.44
C GLU A 3 22.19 -9.36 -4.71
N LEU A 4 20.98 -9.23 -5.27
CA LEU A 4 20.36 -7.92 -5.51
C LEU A 4 19.54 -7.41 -4.32
N ALA A 5 19.20 -8.28 -3.37
CA ALA A 5 18.41 -7.91 -2.19
C ALA A 5 19.10 -6.89 -1.26
N PRO A 6 20.39 -7.03 -0.89
CA PRO A 6 21.07 -6.04 -0.05
C PRO A 6 21.18 -4.63 -0.68
N PRO A 7 21.57 -4.44 -1.95
CA PRO A 7 21.61 -3.11 -2.54
C PRO A 7 20.21 -2.49 -2.74
N VAL A 8 19.19 -3.30 -3.04
CA VAL A 8 17.80 -2.81 -3.12
C VAL A 8 17.27 -2.39 -1.76
N TRP A 9 17.57 -3.15 -0.71
CA TRP A 9 17.21 -2.80 0.68
C TRP A 9 17.82 -1.46 1.12
N ARG A 10 19.09 -1.21 0.78
CA ARG A 10 19.78 0.05 1.10
C ARG A 10 19.21 1.26 0.36
N GLY A 11 18.60 1.05 -0.80
CA GLY A 11 18.00 2.10 -1.62
C GLY A 11 16.53 2.41 -1.28
N LEU A 12 15.91 1.67 -0.36
CA LEU A 12 14.54 1.96 0.08
C LEU A 12 14.50 3.20 0.98
N PRO A 13 13.39 3.97 0.98
CA PRO A 13 13.16 5.04 1.94
C PRO A 13 12.83 4.46 3.33
N ARG A 14 13.85 3.84 3.96
CA ARG A 14 13.74 3.08 5.21
C ARG A 14 13.12 3.87 6.36
N TRP A 15 13.37 5.18 6.40
CA TRP A 15 12.79 6.06 7.42
C TRP A 15 11.30 6.28 7.21
N ALA A 16 10.87 6.53 5.97
CA ALA A 16 9.45 6.70 5.64
C ALA A 16 8.68 5.39 5.87
N LEU A 17 9.24 4.26 5.43
CA LEU A 17 8.63 2.94 5.64
C LEU A 17 8.62 2.54 7.11
N GLY A 18 9.72 2.74 7.82
CA GLY A 18 9.80 2.47 9.27
C GLY A 18 8.84 3.34 10.08
N ALA A 19 8.77 4.64 9.78
CA ALA A 19 7.83 5.55 10.43
C ALA A 19 6.37 5.16 10.12
N ALA A 20 6.05 4.89 8.85
CA ALA A 20 4.69 4.51 8.45
C ALA A 20 4.26 3.17 9.07
N CYS A 21 5.15 2.17 9.09
CA CYS A 21 4.85 0.87 9.68
C CYS A 21 4.83 0.91 11.21
N GLY A 22 5.60 1.80 11.85
CA GLY A 22 5.60 1.96 13.30
C GLY A 22 4.41 2.74 13.84
N LEU A 23 3.92 3.75 13.09
CA LEU A 23 2.86 4.66 13.54
C LEU A 23 1.56 3.94 13.91
N GLY A 24 1.11 2.96 13.10
CA GLY A 24 -0.13 2.22 13.37
C GLY A 24 -0.12 1.51 14.74
N PRO A 25 0.82 0.57 14.97
CA PRO A 25 0.97 -0.08 16.27
C PRO A 25 1.20 0.88 17.43
N VAL A 26 2.00 1.95 17.24
CA VAL A 26 2.25 2.94 18.29
C VAL A 26 0.97 3.68 18.67
N LEU A 27 0.14 4.08 17.70
CA LEU A 27 -1.14 4.75 17.97
C LEU A 27 -2.09 3.82 18.74
N VAL A 28 -2.19 2.55 18.34
CA VAL A 28 -3.02 1.56 19.05
C VAL A 28 -2.48 1.30 20.46
N GLY A 29 -1.17 1.15 20.60
CA GLY A 29 -0.50 0.93 21.89
C GLY A 29 -0.67 2.12 22.84
N LEU A 30 -0.51 3.34 22.33
CA LEU A 30 -0.69 4.57 23.11
C LEU A 30 -2.14 4.73 23.58
N ALA A 31 -3.12 4.44 22.71
CA ALA A 31 -4.53 4.52 23.07
C ALA A 31 -4.90 3.55 24.22
N ARG A 32 -4.19 2.43 24.39
CA ARG A 32 -4.37 1.54 25.56
C ARG A 32 -3.84 2.11 26.87
N LEU A 33 -2.90 3.05 26.82
CA LEU A 33 -2.30 3.67 27.99
C LEU A 33 -3.14 4.86 28.49
N ILE A 34 -4.13 5.31 27.71
CA ILE A 34 -5.00 6.43 28.08
C ILE A 34 -6.05 5.97 29.12
N PRO A 35 -6.17 6.65 30.26
CA PRO A 35 -7.24 6.39 31.23
C PRO A 35 -8.62 6.63 30.59
N GLY A 36 -9.50 5.62 30.65
CA GLY A 36 -10.79 5.63 29.93
C GLY A 36 -10.95 4.46 28.96
N GLY A 37 -9.85 3.76 28.65
CA GLY A 37 -9.88 2.52 27.88
C GLY A 37 -10.13 2.72 26.39
N LEU A 38 -10.00 1.62 25.64
CA LEU A 38 -10.24 1.59 24.21
C LEU A 38 -11.70 1.19 23.99
N ASP A 39 -12.52 2.05 23.38
CA ASP A 39 -13.87 1.69 22.94
C ASP A 39 -13.83 1.04 21.54
N GLY A 40 -14.80 0.22 21.19
CA GLY A 40 -14.90 -0.47 19.90
C GLY A 40 -14.95 0.49 18.69
N ALA A 41 -15.58 1.66 18.84
CA ALA A 41 -15.57 2.69 17.80
C ALA A 41 -14.17 3.29 17.59
N LEU A 42 -13.45 3.57 18.68
CA LEU A 42 -12.08 4.05 18.61
C LEU A 42 -11.13 2.98 18.07
N ALA A 43 -11.30 1.72 18.48
CA ALA A 43 -10.57 0.58 17.97
C ALA A 43 -10.71 0.46 16.44
N LEU A 44 -11.93 0.61 15.93
CA LEU A 44 -12.21 0.58 14.50
C LEU A 44 -11.46 1.68 13.74
N VAL A 45 -11.53 2.93 14.22
CA VAL A 45 -10.83 4.07 13.60
C VAL A 45 -9.32 3.87 13.63
N LEU A 46 -8.77 3.45 14.78
CA LEU A 46 -7.33 3.19 14.91
C LEU A 46 -6.84 2.07 14.00
N MET A 47 -7.63 1.00 13.83
CA MET A 47 -7.31 -0.06 12.88
C MET A 47 -7.35 0.47 11.44
N ARG A 48 -8.35 1.28 11.06
CA ARG A 48 -8.37 1.92 9.72
C ARG A 48 -7.16 2.82 9.48
N CYS A 49 -6.75 3.59 10.49
CA CYS A 49 -5.51 4.37 10.43
C CYS A 49 -4.27 3.46 10.30
N ALA A 50 -4.23 2.36 11.05
CA ALA A 50 -3.14 1.38 10.98
C ALA A 50 -3.08 0.62 9.65
N ALA A 51 -4.18 0.55 8.88
CA ALA A 51 -4.18 0.11 7.49
C ALA A 51 -3.69 1.20 6.53
N LEU A 52 -4.19 2.42 6.69
CA LEU A 52 -3.94 3.53 5.77
C LEU A 52 -2.49 4.01 5.80
N VAL A 53 -1.90 4.17 6.99
CA VAL A 53 -0.55 4.77 7.11
C VAL A 53 0.53 3.91 6.43
N PRO A 54 0.59 2.58 6.64
CA PRO A 54 1.50 1.72 5.86
C PRO A 54 1.22 1.77 4.36
N ALA A 55 -0.05 1.81 3.94
CA ALA A 55 -0.41 1.91 2.52
C ALA A 55 0.11 3.23 1.88
N LEU A 56 0.03 4.34 2.60
CA LEU A 56 0.64 5.61 2.17
C LEU A 56 2.16 5.50 2.07
N GLY A 57 2.82 4.85 3.03
CA GLY A 57 4.26 4.57 2.97
C GLY A 57 4.63 3.67 1.78
N LEU A 58 3.77 2.72 1.42
CA LEU A 58 3.95 1.84 0.26
C LEU A 58 3.91 2.60 -1.07
N ALA A 59 3.15 3.69 -1.17
CA ALA A 59 3.13 4.54 -2.37
C ALA A 59 4.53 5.10 -2.70
N CYS A 60 5.35 5.38 -1.68
CA CYS A 60 6.70 5.91 -1.83
C CYS A 60 7.78 4.83 -2.02
N VAL A 61 7.44 3.53 -2.01
CA VAL A 61 8.41 2.42 -2.17
C VAL A 61 9.14 2.48 -3.50
N LEU A 62 8.49 3.04 -4.53
CA LEU A 62 9.04 3.14 -5.87
C LEU A 62 9.79 4.45 -6.13
N ASP A 63 9.84 5.37 -5.16
CA ASP A 63 10.66 6.57 -5.29
C ASP A 63 12.14 6.17 -5.32
N ASP A 64 12.85 6.64 -6.35
CA ASP A 64 14.29 6.48 -6.47
C ASP A 64 14.92 7.87 -6.67
N PRO A 65 15.35 8.55 -5.59
CA PRO A 65 15.96 9.88 -5.71
C PRO A 65 17.26 9.87 -6.53
N ALA A 66 17.88 8.70 -6.75
CA ALA A 66 19.08 8.53 -7.57
C ALA A 66 18.78 8.11 -9.03
N ARG A 67 17.53 8.29 -9.51
CA ARG A 67 17.11 7.97 -10.89
C ARG A 67 18.07 8.55 -11.96
N HIS A 68 18.64 9.73 -11.70
CA HIS A 68 19.54 10.41 -12.64
C HIS A 68 20.94 9.79 -12.75
N SER A 69 21.44 9.08 -11.72
CA SER A 69 22.78 8.46 -11.78
C SER A 69 22.76 6.97 -12.11
N THR A 70 21.61 6.31 -11.96
CA THR A 70 21.46 4.86 -12.16
C THR A 70 20.84 4.46 -13.50
N ALA A 71 20.53 5.44 -14.37
CA ALA A 71 19.98 5.21 -15.71
C ALA A 71 20.88 4.36 -16.62
N THR A 72 22.18 4.27 -16.30
CA THR A 72 23.17 3.48 -17.05
C THR A 72 23.28 2.02 -16.61
N VAL A 73 22.57 1.60 -15.55
CA VAL A 73 22.66 0.23 -15.03
C VAL A 73 21.75 -0.70 -15.85
N PRO A 74 22.26 -1.82 -16.40
CA PRO A 74 21.52 -2.70 -17.33
C PRO A 74 20.43 -3.56 -16.64
N THR A 75 20.04 -3.22 -15.41
CA THR A 75 19.00 -3.98 -14.68
C THR A 75 17.61 -3.48 -15.06
N ARG A 76 16.73 -4.41 -15.44
CA ARG A 76 15.35 -4.11 -15.82
C ARG A 76 14.60 -3.40 -14.68
N ARG A 77 13.95 -2.28 -15.00
CA ARG A 77 13.18 -1.43 -14.07
C ARG A 77 12.13 -2.22 -13.28
N SER A 78 11.40 -3.10 -13.96
CA SER A 78 10.38 -3.98 -13.38
C SER A 78 10.91 -4.93 -12.29
N VAL A 79 12.11 -5.50 -12.46
CA VAL A 79 12.71 -6.42 -11.45
C VAL A 79 13.04 -5.67 -10.17
N ARG A 80 13.53 -4.43 -10.27
CA ARG A 80 13.84 -3.58 -9.11
C ARG A 80 12.57 -3.17 -8.37
N SER A 81 11.54 -2.75 -9.09
CA SER A 81 10.24 -2.39 -8.51
C SER A 81 9.58 -3.59 -7.82
N ALA A 82 9.56 -4.75 -8.49
CA ALA A 82 9.00 -5.98 -7.91
C ALA A 82 9.74 -6.41 -6.64
N LEU A 83 11.08 -6.31 -6.62
CA LEU A 83 11.86 -6.67 -5.43
C LEU A 83 11.63 -5.69 -4.27
N ARG A 84 11.49 -4.39 -4.56
CA ARG A 84 11.14 -3.37 -3.55
C ARG A 84 9.74 -3.61 -2.96
N MET A 85 8.77 -3.90 -3.81
CA MET A 85 7.40 -4.25 -3.38
C MET A 85 7.42 -5.54 -2.53
N ALA A 86 8.15 -6.58 -2.96
CA ALA A 86 8.26 -7.84 -2.24
C ALA A 86 8.89 -7.71 -0.84
N GLN A 87 9.70 -6.68 -0.61
CA GLN A 87 10.28 -6.38 0.71
C GLN A 87 9.38 -5.50 1.57
N ALA A 88 8.65 -4.55 0.97
CA ALA A 88 7.84 -3.59 1.71
C ALA A 88 6.46 -4.16 2.12
N VAL A 89 5.84 -5.00 1.28
CA VAL A 89 4.54 -5.62 1.57
C VAL A 89 4.56 -6.47 2.86
N PRO A 90 5.55 -7.33 3.11
CA PRO A 90 5.66 -8.05 4.38
C PRO A 90 5.77 -7.13 5.60
N LEU A 91 6.46 -5.98 5.48
CA LEU A 91 6.59 -5.03 6.58
C LEU A 91 5.24 -4.40 6.93
N ALA A 92 4.44 -4.04 5.92
CA ALA A 92 3.07 -3.55 6.12
C ALA A 92 2.14 -4.64 6.70
N ALA A 93 2.31 -5.89 6.30
CA ALA A 93 1.58 -7.01 6.91
C ALA A 93 1.97 -7.20 8.38
N LEU A 94 3.26 -7.11 8.72
CA LEU A 94 3.73 -7.20 10.10
C LEU A 94 3.19 -6.06 10.97
N SER A 95 3.22 -4.82 10.49
CA SER A 95 2.65 -3.69 11.23
C SER A 95 1.14 -3.85 11.45
N TRP A 96 0.40 -4.31 10.45
CA TRP A 96 -1.02 -4.63 10.57
C TRP A 96 -1.27 -5.70 11.65
N THR A 97 -0.52 -6.81 11.59
CA THR A 97 -0.67 -7.89 12.58
C THR A 97 -0.33 -7.43 14.00
N ALA A 98 0.69 -6.60 14.17
CA ALA A 98 1.04 -6.02 15.45
C ALA A 98 -0.10 -5.11 15.99
N ALA A 99 -0.65 -4.24 15.15
CA ALA A 99 -1.79 -3.40 15.51
C ALA A 99 -3.01 -4.24 15.93
N LEU A 100 -3.32 -5.30 15.18
CA LEU A 100 -4.43 -6.22 15.48
C LEU A 100 -4.25 -6.93 16.83
N LEU A 101 -3.03 -7.40 17.12
CA LEU A 101 -2.70 -8.08 18.38
C LEU A 101 -2.73 -7.14 19.58
N LEU A 102 -2.47 -5.84 19.37
CA LEU A 102 -2.56 -4.85 20.43
C LEU A 102 -4.02 -4.57 20.83
N VAL A 103 -5.00 -4.71 19.94
CA VAL A 103 -6.42 -4.51 20.26
C VAL A 103 -6.95 -5.69 21.10
N PRO A 104 -7.51 -5.45 22.31
CA PRO A 104 -8.15 -6.48 23.14
C PRO A 104 -9.26 -7.22 22.39
N GLY A 105 -9.38 -8.54 22.63
CA GLY A 105 -10.33 -9.40 21.92
C GLY A 105 -11.79 -8.99 22.07
N ASP A 106 -12.16 -8.49 23.25
CA ASP A 106 -13.55 -8.21 23.66
C ASP A 106 -14.18 -7.05 22.88
N ILE A 107 -13.34 -6.13 22.41
CA ILE A 107 -13.72 -4.93 21.64
C ILE A 107 -13.21 -5.00 20.20
N ARG A 108 -12.63 -6.14 19.81
CA ARG A 108 -11.96 -6.28 18.52
C ARG A 108 -13.01 -6.28 17.39
N PRO A 109 -12.97 -5.31 16.47
CA PRO A 109 -13.80 -5.35 15.28
C PRO A 109 -13.49 -6.58 14.41
N PRO A 110 -14.41 -7.00 13.53
CA PRO A 110 -14.23 -8.19 12.69
C PRO A 110 -12.93 -8.13 11.88
N ALA A 111 -11.97 -8.99 12.24
CA ALA A 111 -10.60 -8.87 11.72
C ALA A 111 -10.50 -9.18 10.21
N GLY A 112 -11.35 -10.08 9.70
CA GLY A 112 -11.37 -10.45 8.28
C GLY A 112 -11.82 -9.29 7.39
N ASP A 113 -12.89 -8.62 7.81
CA ASP A 113 -13.44 -7.44 7.13
C ASP A 113 -12.43 -6.28 7.12
N LEU A 114 -11.75 -6.05 8.25
CA LEU A 114 -10.70 -5.05 8.33
C LEU A 114 -9.43 -5.41 7.55
N ALA A 115 -9.08 -6.69 7.50
CA ALA A 115 -7.98 -7.15 6.65
C ALA A 115 -8.29 -6.94 5.16
N LEU A 116 -9.56 -7.02 4.77
CA LEU A 116 -10.01 -6.71 3.42
C LEU A 116 -9.83 -5.22 3.08
N GLU A 117 -10.24 -4.31 3.97
CA GLU A 117 -9.99 -2.86 3.83
C GLU A 117 -8.48 -2.60 3.68
N ALA A 118 -7.66 -3.19 4.55
CA ALA A 118 -6.20 -3.03 4.53
C ALA A 118 -5.55 -3.57 3.25
N ALA A 119 -5.98 -4.74 2.79
CA ALA A 119 -5.50 -5.34 1.56
C ALA A 119 -5.85 -4.49 0.33
N ALA A 120 -7.06 -3.94 0.29
CA ALA A 120 -7.51 -3.09 -0.80
C ALA A 120 -6.76 -1.75 -0.85
N LEU A 121 -6.57 -1.08 0.29
CA LEU A 121 -5.75 0.14 0.38
C LEU A 121 -4.31 -0.12 -0.06
N THR A 122 -3.74 -1.25 0.35
CA THR A 122 -2.41 -1.68 -0.07
C THR A 122 -2.34 -1.92 -1.58
N ALA A 123 -3.32 -2.64 -2.14
CA ALA A 123 -3.40 -2.89 -3.58
C ALA A 123 -3.54 -1.57 -4.38
N LEU A 124 -4.35 -0.63 -3.91
CA LEU A 124 -4.52 0.70 -4.53
C LEU A 124 -3.23 1.52 -4.50
N ALA A 125 -2.53 1.52 -3.37
CA ALA A 125 -1.23 2.20 -3.25
C ALA A 125 -0.21 1.62 -4.25
N LEU A 126 -0.15 0.30 -4.35
CA LEU A 126 0.75 -0.39 -5.27
C LEU A 126 0.37 -0.17 -6.74
N ALA A 127 -0.92 -0.19 -7.07
CA ALA A 127 -1.43 0.08 -8.41
C ALA A 127 -1.12 1.52 -8.83
N GLY A 128 -1.38 2.49 -7.94
CA GLY A 128 -1.06 3.89 -8.17
C GLY A 128 0.42 4.13 -8.36
N ALA A 129 1.27 3.53 -7.53
CA ALA A 129 2.72 3.62 -7.65
C ALA A 129 3.21 3.00 -8.98
N ALA A 130 2.72 1.81 -9.34
CA ALA A 130 3.06 1.16 -10.61
C ALA A 130 2.58 1.96 -11.83
N ALA A 131 1.38 2.53 -11.78
CA ALA A 131 0.84 3.36 -12.84
C ALA A 131 1.64 4.66 -13.00
N ALA A 132 1.95 5.34 -11.89
CA ALA A 132 2.74 6.57 -11.93
C ALA A 132 4.14 6.31 -12.49
N VAL A 133 4.80 5.22 -12.11
CA VAL A 133 6.09 4.83 -12.69
C VAL A 133 6.01 4.55 -14.19
N ARG A 134 4.89 3.99 -14.68
CA ARG A 134 4.70 3.63 -16.10
C ARG A 134 4.29 4.81 -16.97
N PHE A 135 3.48 5.72 -16.45
CA PHE A 135 2.86 6.80 -17.23
C PHE A 135 3.46 8.18 -16.95
N THR A 136 4.34 8.33 -15.96
CA THR A 136 4.97 9.61 -15.64
C THR A 136 6.49 9.51 -15.62
N GLU A 137 7.14 10.60 -16.03
CA GLU A 137 8.58 10.80 -15.91
C GLU A 137 8.97 11.51 -14.60
N ALA A 138 8.02 11.66 -13.68
CA ALA A 138 8.25 12.35 -12.42
C ALA A 138 9.38 11.66 -11.62
N PRO A 139 10.34 12.42 -11.06
CA PRO A 139 11.45 11.85 -10.31
C PRO A 139 11.01 11.21 -8.98
N GLN A 140 9.86 11.63 -8.42
CA GLN A 140 9.27 11.11 -7.18
C GLN A 140 7.74 11.01 -7.32
N PRO A 141 7.20 9.94 -7.93
CA PRO A 141 5.76 9.77 -8.06
C PRO A 141 5.04 9.46 -6.73
N GLY A 142 5.77 8.96 -5.72
CA GLY A 142 5.20 8.46 -4.47
C GLY A 142 4.33 9.45 -3.68
N PRO A 143 4.77 10.70 -3.45
CA PRO A 143 3.97 11.69 -2.74
C PRO A 143 2.64 12.00 -3.44
N GLY A 144 2.64 12.05 -4.78
CA GLY A 144 1.42 12.28 -5.57
C GLY A 144 0.41 11.14 -5.41
N VAL A 145 0.89 9.90 -5.43
CA VAL A 145 0.05 8.71 -5.20
C VAL A 145 -0.46 8.66 -3.76
N ALA A 146 0.37 8.99 -2.77
CA ALA A 146 -0.04 9.06 -1.37
C ALA A 146 -1.13 10.13 -1.15
N VAL A 147 -0.97 11.32 -1.74
CA VAL A 147 -1.99 12.38 -1.71
C VAL A 147 -3.27 11.92 -2.39
N LEU A 148 -3.19 11.27 -3.55
CA LEU A 148 -4.36 10.75 -4.25
C LEU A 148 -5.11 9.70 -3.40
N LEU A 149 -4.37 8.79 -2.76
CA LEU A 149 -4.95 7.76 -1.88
C LEU A 149 -5.60 8.39 -0.64
N LEU A 150 -4.93 9.38 -0.03
CA LEU A 150 -5.46 10.12 1.11
C LEU A 150 -6.74 10.89 0.74
N MET A 151 -6.72 11.59 -0.40
CA MET A 151 -7.89 12.31 -0.91
C MET A 151 -9.03 11.35 -1.27
N GLY A 152 -8.73 10.21 -1.88
CA GLY A 152 -9.72 9.18 -2.17
C GLY A 152 -10.35 8.60 -0.90
N THR A 153 -9.54 8.40 0.14
CA THR A 153 -10.01 7.96 1.46
C THR A 153 -10.88 9.02 2.13
N ALA A 154 -10.46 10.29 2.09
CA ALA A 154 -11.24 11.41 2.62
C ALA A 154 -12.57 11.56 1.87
N LEU A 155 -12.55 11.44 0.55
CA LEU A 155 -13.75 11.46 -0.27
C LEU A 155 -14.67 10.29 0.09
N ALA A 156 -14.12 9.08 0.26
CA ALA A 156 -14.85 7.88 0.67
C ALA A 156 -15.59 8.04 2.02
N LEU A 157 -15.06 8.84 2.94
CA LEU A 157 -15.72 9.19 4.20
C LEU A 157 -16.88 10.17 4.04
N LEU A 158 -16.89 10.95 2.95
CA LEU A 158 -17.92 11.92 2.61
C LEU A 158 -19.01 11.35 1.70
N LEU A 159 -18.88 10.08 1.25
CA LEU A 159 -19.93 9.47 0.43
C LEU A 159 -21.23 9.32 1.24
N PRO A 160 -22.38 9.55 0.58
CA PRO A 160 -23.68 9.34 1.23
C PRO A 160 -23.85 7.88 1.63
N GLU A 161 -24.66 7.62 2.66
CA GLU A 161 -24.78 6.29 3.30
C GLU A 161 -24.99 5.13 2.30
N ARG A 162 -25.80 5.33 1.26
CA ARG A 162 -26.03 4.35 0.19
C ARG A 162 -24.77 3.84 -0.54
N TRP A 163 -23.67 4.59 -0.48
CA TRP A 163 -22.37 4.25 -1.08
C TRP A 163 -21.26 4.18 -0.03
N CYS A 164 -21.61 3.99 1.24
CA CYS A 164 -20.62 3.99 2.32
C CYS A 164 -19.58 2.88 2.09
N LEU A 165 -18.31 3.30 2.06
CA LEU A 165 -17.14 2.42 2.07
C LEU A 165 -16.68 2.13 3.49
N PHE A 166 -16.81 3.11 4.39
CA PHE A 166 -16.37 3.00 5.78
C PHE A 166 -17.56 2.92 6.73
N ALA A 167 -18.22 1.76 6.74
CA ALA A 167 -19.37 1.54 7.61
C ALA A 167 -19.00 1.65 9.10
N ARG A 168 -19.98 2.06 9.92
CA ARG A 168 -19.87 2.07 11.38
C ARG A 168 -20.06 0.65 11.92
N LEU A 169 -19.35 0.31 13.00
CA LEU A 169 -19.50 -0.97 13.68
C LEU A 169 -20.97 -1.18 14.09
N GLY A 170 -21.52 -2.36 13.79
CA GLY A 170 -22.91 -2.73 14.12
C GLY A 170 -24.00 -2.15 13.21
N SER A 171 -23.64 -1.41 12.14
CA SER A 171 -24.61 -0.92 11.16
C SER A 171 -25.08 -2.01 10.20
N THR A 172 -26.32 -1.90 9.71
CA THR A 172 -26.88 -2.82 8.71
C THR A 172 -26.13 -2.79 7.38
N GLN A 173 -25.43 -1.69 7.09
CA GLN A 173 -24.66 -1.47 5.85
C GLN A 173 -23.25 -2.09 5.91
N TRP A 174 -22.85 -2.70 7.04
CA TRP A 174 -21.51 -3.25 7.21
C TRP A 174 -21.14 -4.28 6.14
N ALA A 175 -22.02 -5.24 5.88
CA ALA A 175 -21.78 -6.29 4.89
C ALA A 175 -21.65 -5.72 3.47
N GLU A 176 -22.52 -4.78 3.10
CA GLU A 176 -22.46 -4.15 1.77
C GLU A 176 -21.19 -3.32 1.57
N ALA A 177 -20.75 -2.59 2.58
CA ALA A 177 -19.51 -1.82 2.53
C ALA A 177 -18.31 -2.73 2.27
N HIS A 178 -18.23 -3.87 2.96
CA HIS A 178 -17.14 -4.84 2.76
C HIS A 178 -17.25 -5.57 1.42
N GLN A 179 -18.46 -5.78 0.90
CA GLN A 179 -18.62 -6.28 -0.47
C GLN A 179 -18.05 -5.31 -1.51
N ARG A 180 -18.25 -4.00 -1.33
CA ARG A 180 -17.64 -2.97 -2.19
C ARG A 180 -16.11 -2.99 -2.09
N TRP A 181 -15.56 -3.17 -0.89
CA TRP A 181 -14.12 -3.37 -0.68
C TRP A 181 -13.60 -4.64 -1.38
N ALA A 182 -14.34 -5.74 -1.33
CA ALA A 182 -13.98 -6.98 -2.02
C ALA A 182 -13.92 -6.77 -3.53
N VAL A 183 -14.92 -6.09 -4.10
CA VAL A 183 -14.94 -5.73 -5.52
C VAL A 183 -13.77 -4.81 -5.88
N LEU A 184 -13.49 -3.79 -5.07
CA LEU A 184 -12.34 -2.91 -5.28
C LEU A 184 -11.02 -3.69 -5.28
N LEU A 185 -10.82 -4.58 -4.31
CA LEU A 185 -9.64 -5.44 -4.25
C LEU A 185 -9.54 -6.32 -5.50
N LEU A 186 -10.64 -6.99 -5.87
CA LEU A 186 -10.71 -7.87 -7.03
C LEU A 186 -10.37 -7.15 -8.34
N LEU A 187 -10.76 -5.87 -8.47
CA LEU A 187 -10.45 -5.05 -9.65
C LEU A 187 -9.03 -4.49 -9.62
N THR A 188 -8.48 -4.22 -8.43
CA THR A 188 -7.17 -3.56 -8.30
C THR A 188 -6.01 -4.55 -8.45
N VAL A 189 -6.14 -5.78 -7.93
CA VAL A 189 -5.12 -6.83 -8.06
C VAL A 189 -4.71 -7.12 -9.52
N PRO A 190 -5.63 -7.29 -10.49
CA PRO A 190 -5.25 -7.52 -11.88
C PRO A 190 -4.59 -6.28 -12.49
N VAL A 191 -4.98 -5.06 -12.08
CA VAL A 191 -4.29 -3.83 -12.52
C VAL A 191 -2.83 -3.82 -12.06
N VAL A 192 -2.55 -4.17 -10.82
CA VAL A 192 -1.17 -4.35 -10.32
C VAL A 192 -0.44 -5.41 -11.17
N ALA A 193 -1.07 -6.57 -11.40
CA ALA A 193 -0.49 -7.65 -12.17
C ALA A 193 -0.24 -7.30 -13.65
N LEU A 194 -1.02 -6.40 -14.25
CA LEU A 194 -0.85 -5.91 -15.63
C LEU A 194 0.18 -4.77 -15.74
N LEU A 195 0.40 -4.03 -14.66
CA LEU A 195 1.35 -2.92 -14.63
C LEU A 195 2.78 -3.36 -14.29
N LEU A 196 2.95 -4.50 -13.61
CA LEU A 196 4.27 -5.05 -13.24
C LEU A 196 5.12 -5.60 -14.42
N PRO A 197 4.54 -6.32 -15.40
CA PRO A 197 5.30 -6.85 -16.53
C PRO A 197 5.51 -5.77 -17.58
N GLU A 198 6.78 -5.47 -17.87
CA GLU A 198 7.13 -4.72 -19.07
C GLU A 198 6.92 -5.64 -20.29
N PRO A 199 6.23 -5.20 -21.37
CA PRO A 199 6.22 -5.97 -22.60
C PRO A 199 7.67 -6.16 -23.05
N ILE A 200 8.07 -7.42 -23.23
CA ILE A 200 9.39 -7.77 -23.78
C ILE A 200 9.43 -7.15 -25.18
N ARG A 201 10.03 -5.96 -25.28
CA ARG A 201 10.30 -5.31 -26.56
C ARG A 201 11.26 -6.26 -27.26
N ARG A 202 10.72 -7.09 -28.16
CA ARG A 202 11.50 -7.98 -29.04
C ARG A 202 12.62 -7.10 -29.59
N MET A 203 13.85 -7.39 -29.21
CA MET A 203 15.03 -6.83 -29.87
C MET A 203 14.84 -7.17 -31.33
N ARG A 204 14.41 -6.21 -32.15
CA ARG A 204 14.66 -6.28 -33.58
C ARG A 204 16.17 -6.17 -33.65
N LEU A 205 16.83 -7.32 -33.78
CA LEU A 205 18.19 -7.36 -34.26
C LEU A 205 18.22 -6.50 -35.52
N PRO A 206 19.08 -5.48 -35.63
CA PRO A 206 19.33 -4.87 -36.91
C PRO A 206 19.76 -6.00 -37.83
N ASP A 207 19.02 -6.20 -38.92
CA ASP A 207 19.47 -7.05 -40.01
C ASP A 207 20.78 -6.44 -40.47
N VAL A 208 21.90 -7.05 -40.07
CA VAL A 208 23.22 -6.69 -40.57
C VAL A 208 23.24 -7.19 -41.99
N ALA A 209 22.73 -6.36 -42.89
CA ALA A 209 22.88 -6.54 -44.32
C ALA A 209 24.36 -6.36 -44.65
N HIS A 210 25.10 -7.47 -44.67
CA HIS A 210 26.32 -7.57 -45.44
C HIS A 210 25.95 -7.55 -46.92
N ARG A 211 26.23 -6.45 -47.61
CA ARG A 211 26.63 -6.40 -49.02
C ARG A 211 27.23 -5.04 -49.36
#